data_AF-A0A3B5KQL1-F1
#
_entry.id   AF-A0A3B5KQL1-F1
#
_cell.length_a   1.000
_cell.length_b   1.000
_cell.length_c   1.000
_cell.angle_alpha   90.00
_cell.angle_beta   90.00
_cell.angle_gamma   90.00
#
_symmetry.space_group_name_H-M   'P 1'
#
loop_
_entity.id
_entity.type
_entity.pdbx_description
1 polymer ?
#
loop_
_entity_poly.entity_id
_entity_poly.type
_entity_poly.pdbx_seq_one_letter_code
_entity_poly.pdbx_strand_id
1 'polypeptide(L)'
;PQPSELYYKCFEKINRDPPYNKSGLYCSRNWDGWLCWEDTPAGTYTFQNCPNYFDDFDPTEKATKYCGEDGQWFRHPDTNRTWSNYTLCNENTKAKLKVIYEISLF
;
A
#
# COMPACT_ATOMS: atom_id res chain seq x y z
N PRO A 1 13.13 -3.95 7.81
CA PRO A 1 12.39 -4.14 9.07
C PRO A 1 11.68 -5.49 9.06
N GLN A 2 11.57 -6.18 10.19
CA GLN A 2 10.78 -7.41 10.23
C GLN A 2 9.28 -7.05 10.08
N PRO A 3 8.45 -7.85 9.38
CA PRO A 3 7.03 -7.56 9.18
C PRO A 3 6.24 -7.31 10.48
N SER A 4 6.61 -8.00 11.57
CA SER A 4 6.00 -7.82 12.88
C SER A 4 6.24 -6.42 13.46
N GLU A 5 7.45 -5.88 13.32
CA GLU A 5 7.81 -4.55 13.82
C GLU A 5 7.00 -3.44 13.12
N LEU A 6 6.77 -3.60 11.81
CA LEU A 6 5.94 -2.67 11.03
C LEU A 6 4.49 -2.70 11.46
N TYR A 7 3.96 -3.89 11.73
CA TYR A 7 2.62 -4.04 12.31
C TYR A 7 2.51 -3.33 13.66
N TYR A 8 3.44 -3.57 14.59
CA TYR A 8 3.43 -2.92 15.91
C TYR A 8 3.49 -1.40 15.80
N LYS A 9 4.39 -0.87 14.96
CA LYS A 9 4.49 0.58 14.71
C LYS A 9 3.18 1.16 14.16
N CYS A 10 2.53 0.46 13.24
CA CYS A 10 1.22 0.88 12.73
C CYS A 10 0.15 0.86 13.82
N PHE A 11 0.09 -0.22 14.58
CA PHE A 11 -0.90 -0.38 15.64
C PHE A 11 -0.76 0.69 16.73
N GLU A 12 0.47 0.99 17.16
CA GLU A 12 0.73 2.10 18.08
C GLU A 12 0.27 3.43 17.51
N LYS A 13 0.58 3.70 16.23
CA LYS A 13 0.15 4.92 15.55
C LYS A 13 -1.38 5.05 15.52
N ILE A 14 -2.09 3.97 15.17
CA ILE A 14 -3.54 3.95 15.10
C ILE A 14 -4.18 4.35 16.44
N ASN A 15 -3.63 3.82 17.54
CA ASN A 15 -4.14 4.06 18.89
C ASN A 15 -3.73 5.42 19.49
N ARG A 16 -2.55 5.91 19.14
CA ARG A 16 -1.96 7.13 19.75
C ARG A 16 -2.41 8.39 19.05
N ASP A 17 -2.49 8.37 17.72
CA ASP A 17 -2.71 9.59 16.95
C ASP A 17 -4.15 10.10 17.14
N PRO A 18 -4.35 11.42 17.23
CA PRO A 18 -5.68 11.99 17.42
C PRO A 18 -6.60 11.65 16.23
N PRO A 19 -7.94 11.65 16.41
CA PRO A 19 -8.87 11.47 15.30
C PRO A 19 -8.64 12.48 14.18
N TYR A 20 -9.06 12.10 12.97
CA TYR A 20 -8.99 12.98 11.81
C TYR A 20 -9.70 14.32 12.07
N ASN A 21 -8.99 15.43 11.83
CA ASN A 21 -9.41 16.76 12.27
C ASN A 21 -9.95 17.65 11.14
N LYS A 22 -10.11 17.12 9.92
CA LYS A 22 -10.66 17.87 8.78
C LYS A 22 -12.13 17.53 8.59
N SER A 23 -12.87 18.47 7.99
CA SER A 23 -14.26 18.28 7.60
C SER A 23 -14.37 17.35 6.38
N GLY A 24 -15.49 16.63 6.29
CA GLY A 24 -15.80 15.74 5.18
C GLY A 24 -15.63 14.25 5.51
N LEU A 25 -16.04 13.41 4.56
CA LEU A 25 -15.84 11.96 4.65
C LEU A 25 -14.35 11.64 4.44
N TYR A 26 -13.89 10.62 5.14
CA TYR A 26 -12.52 10.13 5.05
C TYR A 26 -12.50 8.64 5.36
N CYS A 27 -11.48 7.96 4.87
CA CYS A 27 -11.19 6.59 5.22
C CYS A 27 -10.25 6.57 6.41
N SER A 28 -10.59 5.83 7.47
CA SER A 28 -9.77 5.73 8.67
C SER A 28 -8.44 5.02 8.38
N ARG A 29 -7.40 5.46 9.06
CA ARG A 29 -6.09 4.81 9.10
C ARG A 29 -6.21 3.31 9.38
N ASN A 30 -5.43 2.51 8.69
CA ASN A 30 -5.50 1.05 8.85
C ASN A 30 -4.17 0.35 8.53
N TRP A 31 -4.02 -0.85 9.06
CA TRP A 31 -3.04 -1.81 8.59
C TRP A 31 -3.68 -2.69 7.51
N ASP A 32 -3.04 -2.81 6.36
CA ASP A 32 -3.56 -3.64 5.26
C ASP A 32 -2.89 -5.02 5.14
N GLY A 33 -1.93 -5.31 6.03
CA GLY A 33 -1.12 -6.52 5.99
C GLY A 33 0.36 -6.22 5.72
N TRP A 34 0.67 -5.15 5.00
CA TRP A 34 2.04 -4.82 4.54
C TRP A 34 2.46 -3.38 4.85
N LEU A 35 1.54 -2.42 4.74
CA LEU A 35 1.76 -1.00 5.00
C LEU A 35 0.70 -0.43 5.96
N CYS A 36 1.10 0.62 6.67
CA CYS A 36 0.21 1.41 7.51
C CYS A 36 -0.31 2.59 6.71
N TRP A 37 -1.62 2.70 6.50
CA TRP A 37 -2.23 3.80 5.77
C TRP A 37 -2.79 4.84 6.73
N GLU A 38 -2.61 6.11 6.39
CA GLU A 38 -3.12 7.25 7.14
C GLU A 38 -4.59 7.55 6.82
N ASP A 39 -5.22 8.37 7.67
CA ASP A 39 -6.53 8.92 7.36
C ASP A 39 -6.49 9.70 6.04
N THR A 40 -7.37 9.34 5.12
CA THR A 40 -7.33 9.86 3.73
C THR A 40 -8.68 10.46 3.35
N PRO A 41 -8.73 11.69 2.80
CA PRO A 41 -9.99 12.29 2.36
C PRO A 41 -10.73 11.42 1.33
N ALA A 42 -12.06 11.43 1.40
CA ALA A 42 -12.91 10.75 0.43
C ALA A 42 -12.67 11.26 -1.00
N GLY A 43 -12.73 10.35 -1.97
CA GLY A 43 -12.50 10.63 -3.39
C GLY A 43 -11.03 10.81 -3.78
N THR A 44 -10.08 10.46 -2.91
CA THR A 44 -8.64 10.69 -3.17
C THR A 44 -7.80 9.41 -3.10
N TYR A 45 -6.64 9.46 -3.76
CA TYR A 45 -5.61 8.43 -3.66
C TYR A 45 -4.55 8.85 -2.64
N THR A 46 -4.11 7.87 -1.84
CA THR A 46 -2.90 7.97 -1.02
C THR A 46 -1.84 7.01 -1.56
N PHE A 47 -0.57 7.32 -1.34
CA PHE A 47 0.56 6.53 -1.83
C PHE A 47 1.70 6.50 -0.82
N GLN A 48 2.43 5.38 -0.84
CA GLN A 48 3.66 5.19 -0.07
C GLN A 48 4.65 4.39 -0.93
N ASN A 49 5.93 4.48 -0.60
CA ASN A 49 6.92 3.65 -1.29
C ASN A 49 6.66 2.16 -1.00
N CYS A 50 6.97 1.31 -1.97
CA CYS A 50 6.84 -0.13 -1.81
C CYS A 50 7.72 -0.63 -0.65
N PRO A 51 7.24 -1.63 0.11
CA PRO A 51 8.00 -2.20 1.21
C PRO A 51 9.30 -2.85 0.72
N ASN A 52 10.39 -2.69 1.50
CA ASN A 52 11.73 -3.18 1.16
C ASN A 52 12.09 -4.53 1.81
N TYR A 53 11.11 -5.26 2.33
CA TYR A 53 11.32 -6.54 3.01
C TYR A 53 10.90 -7.76 2.18
N PHE A 54 10.51 -7.53 0.92
CA PHE A 54 10.34 -8.57 -0.10
C PHE A 54 11.48 -8.45 -1.12
N ASP A 55 12.04 -9.59 -1.51
CA ASP A 55 13.20 -9.62 -2.43
C ASP A 55 12.84 -9.17 -3.85
N ASP A 56 11.59 -9.35 -4.27
CA ASP A 56 11.09 -9.05 -5.60
C ASP A 56 10.43 -7.67 -5.71
N PHE A 57 10.41 -6.88 -4.64
CA PHE A 57 9.83 -5.54 -4.64
C PHE A 57 10.88 -4.46 -4.94
N ASP A 58 10.52 -3.50 -5.79
CA ASP A 58 11.27 -2.28 -6.04
C ASP A 58 10.84 -1.19 -5.05
N PRO A 59 11.65 -0.85 -4.03
CA PRO A 59 11.27 0.14 -3.02
C PRO A 59 11.25 1.58 -3.54
N THR A 60 11.65 1.81 -4.80
CA THR A 60 11.52 3.13 -5.45
C THR A 60 10.14 3.34 -6.07
N GLU A 61 9.41 2.26 -6.33
CA GLU A 61 8.03 2.29 -6.82
C GLU A 61 7.04 2.60 -5.71
N LYS A 62 5.78 2.86 -6.10
CA LYS A 62 4.73 3.31 -5.18
C LYS A 62 3.59 2.30 -5.09
N ALA A 63 3.24 1.95 -3.85
CA ALA A 63 1.95 1.35 -3.54
C ALA A 63 0.89 2.45 -3.42
N THR A 64 -0.34 2.20 -3.89
CA THR A 64 -1.43 3.17 -3.83
C THR A 64 -2.68 2.60 -3.19
N LYS A 65 -3.48 3.45 -2.56
CA LYS A 65 -4.77 3.07 -1.97
C LYS A 65 -5.80 4.16 -2.23
N TYR A 66 -6.98 3.76 -2.67
CA TYR A 66 -8.05 4.70 -2.99
C TYR A 66 -9.08 4.76 -1.86
N CYS A 67 -9.37 5.98 -1.40
CA CYS A 67 -10.49 6.25 -0.51
C CYS A 67 -11.70 6.68 -1.36
N GLY A 68 -12.78 5.90 -1.31
CA GLY A 68 -14.00 6.18 -2.05
C GLY A 68 -14.69 7.47 -1.61
N GLU A 69 -15.55 8.01 -2.48
CA GLU A 69 -16.34 9.21 -2.18
C GLU A 69 -17.30 9.01 -0.99
N ASP A 70 -17.64 7.76 -0.67
CA ASP A 70 -18.43 7.32 0.47
C ASP A 70 -17.62 7.22 1.78
N GLY A 71 -16.33 7.57 1.75
CA GLY A 71 -15.42 7.43 2.91
C GLY A 71 -15.07 5.97 3.22
N GLN A 72 -15.26 5.05 2.28
CA GLN A 72 -14.85 3.65 2.43
C GLN A 72 -13.60 3.36 1.60
N TRP A 73 -12.69 2.57 2.17
CA TRP A 73 -11.55 2.10 1.40
C TRP A 73 -12.02 1.22 0.23
N PHE A 74 -11.39 1.40 -0.93
CA PHE A 74 -11.66 0.58 -2.10
C PHE A 74 -11.61 -0.91 -1.79
N ARG A 75 -12.61 -1.64 -2.30
CA ARG A 75 -12.72 -3.09 -2.19
C ARG A 75 -12.50 -3.71 -3.56
N HIS A 76 -11.66 -4.73 -3.62
CA HIS A 76 -11.40 -5.44 -4.87
C HIS A 76 -12.68 -6.11 -5.37
N PRO A 77 -13.07 -5.97 -6.65
CA PRO A 77 -14.35 -6.47 -7.16
C PRO A 77 -14.49 -7.99 -6.99
N ASP A 78 -13.41 -8.74 -7.17
CA ASP A 78 -13.47 -10.21 -7.11
C ASP A 78 -13.51 -10.78 -5.68
N THR A 79 -12.94 -10.07 -4.69
CA THR A 79 -12.82 -10.59 -3.32
C THR A 79 -13.66 -9.84 -2.29
N ASN A 80 -14.18 -8.66 -2.67
CA ASN A 80 -14.88 -7.71 -1.82
C ASN A 80 -14.11 -7.32 -0.53
N ARG A 81 -12.79 -7.55 -0.51
CA ARG A 81 -11.90 -7.16 0.58
C ARG A 81 -11.29 -5.80 0.30
N THR A 82 -11.11 -5.02 1.35
CA THR A 82 -10.33 -3.78 1.29
C THR A 82 -8.97 -4.07 0.67
N TRP A 83 -8.60 -3.27 -0.32
CA TRP A 83 -7.44 -3.57 -1.16
C TRP A 83 -6.52 -2.36 -1.30
N SER A 84 -5.24 -2.65 -1.49
CA SER A 84 -4.18 -1.69 -1.78
C SER A 84 -3.45 -2.17 -3.03
N ASN A 85 -3.13 -1.24 -3.92
CA ASN A 85 -2.48 -1.54 -5.17
C ASN A 85 -0.96 -1.62 -5.00
N TYR A 86 -0.41 -2.83 -5.17
CA TYR A 86 1.02 -3.12 -5.16
C TYR A 86 1.54 -3.57 -6.53
N THR A 87 0.78 -3.40 -7.62
CA THR A 87 1.16 -3.94 -8.94
C THR A 87 2.50 -3.38 -9.44
N LEU A 88 2.75 -2.10 -9.20
CA LEU A 88 4.01 -1.45 -9.58
C LEU A 88 5.21 -1.99 -8.80
N CYS A 89 5.00 -2.49 -7.58
CA CYS A 89 6.10 -2.91 -6.71
C CYS A 89 6.92 -4.06 -7.28
N ASN A 90 6.34 -4.95 -8.10
CA ASN A 90 7.08 -6.07 -8.70
C ASN A 90 7.18 -6.01 -10.23
N GLU A 91 6.67 -4.94 -10.85
CA GLU A 91 6.62 -4.80 -12.30
C GLU A 91 8.03 -4.67 -12.89
N ASN A 92 8.87 -3.81 -12.30
CA ASN A 92 10.27 -3.63 -12.71
C ASN A 92 11.11 -4.89 -12.49
N THR A 93 10.84 -5.68 -11.45
CA THR A 93 11.55 -6.95 -11.21
C THR A 93 11.23 -7.97 -12.30
N LYS A 94 9.96 -8.09 -12.70
CA LYS A 94 9.56 -8.95 -13.83
C LYS A 94 10.17 -8.49 -15.14
N ALA A 95 10.21 -7.18 -15.39
CA ALA A 95 10.85 -6.60 -16.57
C ALA A 95 12.37 -6.88 -16.58
N LYS A 96 13.06 -6.69 -15.45
CA LYS A 96 14.49 -7.01 -15.29
C LYS A 96 14.78 -8.49 -15.53
N LEU A 97 13.97 -9.38 -14.95
CA LEU A 97 14.10 -10.82 -15.18
C LEU A 97 13.94 -11.17 -16.66
N LYS A 98 12.93 -10.60 -17.34
CA LYS A 98 12.74 -10.81 -18.78
C LYS A 98 13.96 -10.40 -19.59
N VAL A 99 14.53 -9.23 -19.31
CA VAL A 99 15.76 -8.75 -19.96
C VAL A 99 16.95 -9.68 -19.68
N ILE A 100 17.13 -10.14 -18.44
CA ILE A 100 18.21 -11.08 -18.08
C ILE A 100 18.06 -12.41 -18.82
N TYR A 101 16.85 -12.97 -18.88
CA TYR A 101 16.59 -14.19 -19.64
C TYR A 101 16.88 -14.00 -21.13
N GLU A 102 16.46 -12.87 -21.71
CA GLU A 102 16.77 -12.53 -23.10
C GLU A 102 18.28 -12.45 -23.33
N ILE A 103 19.05 -11.79 -22.46
CA ILE A 103 20.52 -11.69 -22.56
C ILE A 103 21.20 -13.06 -22.40
N SER A 104 20.69 -13.92 -21.52
CA SER A 104 21.27 -15.25 -21.25
C SER A 104 21.06 -16.27 -22.38
N LEU A 105 20.21 -15.93 -23.36
CA LEU A 105 19.95 -16.73 -24.55
C LEU A 105 20.87 -16.35 -25.73
N PHE A 106 21.73 -15.35 -25.56
CA PHE A 106 22.80 -14.96 -26.48
C PHE A 106 24.17 -15.45 -25.97
#